data_AF-A0A1B0DFY8-F1
#
_entry.id   AF-A0A1B0DFY8-F1
#
_cell.length_a   1.000
_cell.length_b   1.000
_cell.length_c   1.000
_cell.angle_alpha   90.00
_cell.angle_beta   90.00
_cell.angle_gamma   90.00
#
_symmetry.space_group_name_H-M   'P 1'
#
loop_
_entity.id
_entity.type
_entity.pdbx_description
1 polymer ?
#
loop_
_entity_poly.entity_id
_entity_poly.type
_entity_poly.pdbx_seq_one_letter_code
_entity_poly.pdbx_strand_id
1 'polypeptide(L)'
;MINSAKFCVIVVLLGIRELPTVAEEDYEEGYCAPYNGKVCKSFIGSRQVWYSREDPTGGWENEKITTGLWEEMISELPTTCRSAAEKLLCAYAFPQCVVEDGSTIKLPLCYEDCVATHLQFCYNDWVLIEEKKLKKHYFKSRGHFRLPVCEELPRYDKDSKPLTCSYVGLTEMNINEIT
;
A
#
# COMPACT_ATOMS: atom_id res chain seq x y z
N MET A 1 -44.83 2.79 15.57
CA MET A 1 -43.72 2.01 16.15
C MET A 1 -43.97 0.54 15.86
N ILE A 2 -43.38 0.02 14.78
CA ILE A 2 -43.47 -1.40 14.44
C ILE A 2 -42.21 -2.06 15.01
N ASN A 3 -42.41 -3.01 15.93
CA ASN A 3 -41.32 -3.67 16.64
C ASN A 3 -40.40 -4.43 15.66
N SER A 4 -39.09 -4.37 15.89
CA SER A 4 -38.02 -4.91 15.01
C SER A 4 -38.25 -6.37 14.57
N ALA A 5 -38.86 -7.19 15.42
CA ALA A 5 -39.21 -8.58 15.10
C ALA A 5 -40.30 -8.72 14.00
N LYS A 6 -41.24 -7.77 13.92
CA LYS A 6 -42.31 -7.78 12.91
C LYS A 6 -41.83 -7.30 11.54
N PHE A 7 -40.79 -6.46 11.50
CA PHE A 7 -40.16 -6.04 10.25
C PHE A 7 -39.39 -7.21 9.59
N CYS A 8 -38.74 -8.04 10.41
CA CYS A 8 -37.97 -9.20 9.97
C CYS A 8 -38.84 -10.24 9.22
N VAL A 9 -40.05 -10.53 9.72
CA VAL A 9 -40.95 -11.52 9.09
C VAL A 9 -41.49 -11.04 7.74
N ILE A 10 -41.73 -9.74 7.58
CA ILE A 10 -42.24 -9.17 6.33
C ILE A 10 -41.18 -9.27 5.22
N VAL A 11 -39.90 -9.07 5.56
CA VAL A 11 -38.79 -9.12 4.60
C VAL A 11 -38.53 -10.55 4.09
N VAL A 12 -38.68 -11.57 4.95
CA VAL A 12 -38.53 -12.99 4.55
C VAL A 12 -39.64 -13.44 3.59
N LEU A 13 -40.87 -12.91 3.74
CA LEU A 13 -42.01 -13.30 2.90
C LEU A 13 -42.01 -12.68 1.50
N LEU A 14 -41.23 -11.63 1.26
CA LEU A 14 -41.26 -10.88 -0.02
C LEU A 14 -40.17 -11.29 -1.01
N GLY A 15 -39.28 -12.24 -0.70
CA GLY A 15 -38.33 -12.81 -1.67
C GLY A 15 -37.36 -11.80 -2.28
N ILE A 16 -37.08 -10.68 -1.60
CA ILE A 16 -36.17 -9.65 -2.06
C ILE A 16 -34.77 -9.96 -1.51
N ARG A 17 -33.87 -10.34 -2.44
CA ARG A 17 -32.40 -10.23 -2.44
C ARG A 17 -31.71 -10.02 -1.08
N GLU A 18 -30.80 -10.95 -0.78
CA GLU A 18 -29.79 -10.85 0.28
C GLU A 18 -29.23 -9.43 0.39
N LEU A 19 -29.38 -8.83 1.58
CA LEU A 19 -28.58 -7.68 1.96
C LEU A 19 -27.12 -8.14 2.01
N PRO A 20 -26.16 -7.33 1.51
CA PRO A 20 -24.76 -7.68 1.61
C PRO A 20 -24.43 -7.79 3.10
N THR A 21 -24.01 -8.97 3.52
CA THR A 21 -23.24 -9.13 4.74
C THR A 21 -22.10 -8.12 4.66
N VAL A 22 -21.96 -7.27 5.69
CA VAL A 22 -20.75 -6.47 5.89
C VAL A 22 -19.58 -7.39 5.55
N ALA A 23 -18.83 -7.05 4.49
CA ALA A 23 -17.63 -7.81 4.16
C ALA A 23 -16.79 -7.79 5.42
N GLU A 24 -16.56 -8.96 6.02
CA GLU A 24 -15.55 -9.08 7.08
C GLU A 24 -14.24 -8.64 6.41
N GLU A 25 -13.78 -7.42 6.71
CA GLU A 25 -12.41 -7.05 6.43
C GLU A 25 -11.57 -8.01 7.27
N ASP A 26 -10.84 -8.88 6.57
CA ASP A 26 -9.92 -9.85 7.16
C ASP A 26 -8.87 -9.05 7.95
N TYR A 27 -9.06 -8.92 9.27
CA TYR A 27 -8.17 -8.16 10.13
C TYR A 27 -6.86 -8.91 10.26
N GLU A 28 -5.92 -8.61 9.36
CA GLU A 28 -4.56 -9.17 9.37
C GLU A 28 -3.85 -8.76 10.68
N GLU A 29 -3.53 -9.73 11.54
CA GLU A 29 -2.79 -9.47 12.78
C GLU A 29 -1.30 -9.24 12.50
N GLY A 30 -0.71 -8.26 13.18
CA GLY A 30 0.68 -7.90 12.96
C GLY A 30 1.42 -7.38 14.18
N TYR A 31 2.58 -6.78 13.91
CA TYR A 31 3.36 -6.06 14.89
C TYR A 31 4.21 -4.95 14.25
N CYS A 32 4.52 -3.91 15.03
CA CYS A 32 5.47 -2.88 14.64
C CYS A 32 6.90 -3.30 15.01
N ALA A 33 7.83 -3.20 14.06
CA ALA A 33 9.26 -3.34 14.35
C ALA A 33 10.11 -2.44 13.43
N PRO A 34 11.38 -2.17 13.79
CA PRO A 34 12.31 -1.48 12.91
C PRO A 34 12.56 -2.30 11.64
N TYR A 35 12.73 -1.61 10.52
CA TYR A 35 13.18 -2.25 9.28
C TYR A 35 14.65 -2.70 9.40
N ASN A 36 14.91 -3.98 9.14
CA ASN A 36 16.24 -4.60 9.26
C ASN A 36 16.84 -5.02 7.90
N GLY A 37 16.16 -4.73 6.79
CA GLY A 37 16.64 -5.05 5.45
C GLY A 37 17.68 -4.04 4.94
N LYS A 38 18.07 -4.19 3.68
CA LYS A 38 19.08 -3.36 3.02
C LYS A 38 18.48 -2.47 1.96
N VAL A 39 17.59 -3.00 1.13
CA VAL A 39 17.15 -2.34 -0.12
C VAL A 39 16.38 -1.05 0.17
N CYS A 40 15.57 -1.02 1.22
CA CYS A 40 14.73 0.13 1.58
C CYS A 40 15.31 1.01 2.69
N LYS A 41 16.57 0.78 3.08
CA LYS A 41 17.16 1.38 4.29
C LYS A 41 17.19 2.91 4.23
N SER A 42 17.50 3.49 3.07
CA SER A 42 17.53 4.95 2.86
C SER A 42 16.14 5.58 2.81
N PHE A 43 15.09 4.81 2.53
CA PHE A 43 13.73 5.32 2.30
C PHE A 43 12.83 5.19 3.53
N ILE A 44 13.07 4.19 4.38
CA ILE A 44 12.31 3.98 5.61
C ILE A 44 12.85 4.86 6.75
N GLY A 45 14.17 5.05 6.82
CA GLY A 45 14.78 5.82 7.91
C GLY A 45 14.56 5.14 9.26
N SER A 46 14.07 5.90 10.25
CA SER A 46 13.86 5.42 11.63
C SER A 46 12.43 5.03 11.98
N ARG A 47 11.48 5.13 11.03
CA ARG A 47 10.07 4.79 11.29
C ARG A 47 9.89 3.29 11.51
N GLN A 48 8.91 2.92 12.33
CA GLN A 48 8.50 1.54 12.51
C GLN A 48 7.74 1.06 11.26
N VAL A 49 7.93 -0.20 10.89
CA VAL A 49 7.21 -0.85 9.80
C VAL A 49 6.35 -1.99 10.34
N TRP A 50 5.26 -2.26 9.65
CA TRP A 50 4.30 -3.27 10.05
C TRP A 50 4.69 -4.62 9.43
N TYR A 51 4.69 -5.67 10.25
CA TYR A 51 4.94 -7.05 9.83
C TYR A 51 3.73 -7.92 10.15
N SER A 52 3.37 -8.80 9.22
CA SER A 52 2.31 -9.78 9.41
C SER A 52 2.77 -10.87 10.37
N ARG A 53 1.87 -11.31 11.26
CA ARG A 53 2.10 -12.52 12.06
C ARG A 53 1.92 -13.80 11.26
N GLU A 54 1.22 -13.71 10.13
CA GLU A 54 1.04 -14.83 9.22
C GLU A 54 2.27 -15.06 8.33
N ASP A 55 3.14 -14.06 8.19
CA ASP A 55 4.43 -14.20 7.49
C ASP A 55 5.47 -14.85 8.42
N PRO A 56 5.80 -16.15 8.24
CA PRO A 56 6.77 -16.83 9.08
C PRO A 56 8.21 -16.34 8.85
N THR A 57 8.44 -15.53 7.82
CA THR A 57 9.76 -15.05 7.41
C THR A 57 10.13 -13.71 8.06
N GLY A 58 9.18 -13.06 8.76
CA GLY A 58 9.42 -11.77 9.40
C GLY A 58 9.76 -10.65 8.41
N GLY A 59 9.10 -10.66 7.25
CA GLY A 59 9.31 -9.71 6.15
C GLY A 59 10.47 -10.02 5.23
N TRP A 60 11.15 -11.16 5.39
CA TRP A 60 12.20 -11.58 4.46
C TRP A 60 11.65 -11.90 3.06
N GLU A 61 10.43 -12.43 2.96
CA GLU A 61 9.76 -12.57 1.66
C GLU A 61 9.58 -11.20 0.98
N ASN A 62 9.10 -10.20 1.72
CA ASN A 62 8.95 -8.83 1.21
C ASN A 62 10.29 -8.24 0.79
N GLU A 63 11.37 -8.45 1.56
CA GLU A 63 12.71 -7.99 1.19
C GLU A 63 13.16 -8.63 -0.13
N LYS A 64 12.97 -9.95 -0.28
CA LYS A 64 13.32 -10.69 -1.51
C LYS A 64 12.52 -10.20 -2.72
N ILE A 65 11.20 -10.03 -2.58
CA ILE A 65 10.34 -9.50 -3.65
C ILE A 65 10.80 -8.08 -4.03
N THR A 66 11.04 -7.24 -3.03
CA THR A 66 11.47 -5.85 -3.23
C THR A 66 12.81 -5.78 -3.93
N THR A 67 13.82 -6.55 -3.50
CA THR A 67 15.12 -6.63 -4.19
C THR A 67 14.97 -7.12 -5.63
N GLY A 68 14.16 -8.16 -5.86
CA GLY A 68 13.95 -8.69 -7.21
C GLY A 68 13.25 -7.68 -8.14
N LEU A 69 12.23 -6.96 -7.65
CA LEU A 69 11.58 -5.88 -8.41
C LEU A 69 12.53 -4.70 -8.63
N TRP A 70 13.43 -4.46 -7.68
CA TRP A 70 14.48 -3.44 -7.83
C TRP A 70 15.36 -3.74 -9.04
N GLU A 71 15.81 -4.98 -9.16
CA GLU A 71 16.72 -5.45 -10.21
C GLU A 71 16.01 -5.64 -11.55
N GLU A 72 14.79 -6.19 -11.55
CA GLU A 72 14.05 -6.54 -12.77
C GLU A 72 13.32 -5.34 -13.41
N MET A 73 12.87 -4.38 -12.60
CA MET A 73 12.00 -3.29 -13.06
C MET A 73 12.61 -1.91 -12.78
N ILE A 74 12.97 -1.61 -11.53
CA ILE A 74 13.37 -0.24 -11.13
C ILE A 74 14.69 0.19 -11.78
N SER A 75 15.65 -0.72 -11.88
CA SER A 75 16.98 -0.50 -12.46
C SER A 75 16.94 0.01 -13.92
N GLU A 76 15.88 -0.33 -14.66
CA GLU A 76 15.66 0.03 -16.06
C GLU A 76 14.92 1.37 -16.22
N LEU A 77 14.35 1.94 -15.14
CA LEU A 77 13.59 3.18 -15.20
C LEU A 77 14.50 4.42 -15.34
N PRO A 78 14.04 5.49 -16.01
CA PRO A 78 14.73 6.78 -16.02
C PRO A 78 14.95 7.32 -14.61
N THR A 79 16.02 8.08 -14.37
CA THR A 79 16.44 8.53 -13.02
C THR A 79 15.32 9.20 -12.21
N THR A 80 14.50 10.04 -12.85
CA THR A 80 13.37 10.73 -12.19
C THR A 80 12.28 9.76 -11.75
N CYS A 81 11.87 8.85 -12.64
CA CYS A 81 10.89 7.80 -12.31
C CYS A 81 11.45 6.84 -11.27
N ARG A 82 12.71 6.44 -11.40
CA ARG A 82 13.41 5.50 -10.51
C ARG A 82 13.33 5.93 -9.05
N SER A 83 13.74 7.16 -8.74
CA SER A 83 13.71 7.68 -7.37
C SER A 83 12.29 7.65 -6.76
N ALA A 84 11.27 7.98 -7.56
CA ALA A 84 9.87 7.93 -7.11
C ALA A 84 9.37 6.49 -6.91
N ALA A 85 9.67 5.60 -7.86
CA ALA A 85 9.31 4.18 -7.80
C ALA A 85 9.98 3.46 -6.62
N GLU A 86 11.23 3.78 -6.31
CA GLU A 86 11.96 3.25 -5.15
C GLU A 86 11.27 3.62 -3.83
N LYS A 87 10.93 4.90 -3.65
CA LYS A 87 10.19 5.40 -2.48
C LYS A 87 8.84 4.69 -2.34
N LEU A 88 8.05 4.63 -3.43
CA LEU A 88 6.72 4.03 -3.41
C LEU A 88 6.78 2.52 -3.14
N LEU A 89 7.69 1.79 -3.80
CA LEU A 89 7.86 0.35 -3.60
C LEU A 89 8.24 0.05 -2.15
N CYS A 90 9.13 0.83 -1.54
CA CYS A 90 9.52 0.63 -0.16
C CYS A 90 8.39 0.88 0.84
N ALA A 91 7.55 1.90 0.61
CA ALA A 91 6.36 2.12 1.44
C ALA A 91 5.31 1.03 1.25
N TYR A 92 5.19 0.46 0.05
CA TYR A 92 4.30 -0.65 -0.23
C TYR A 92 4.78 -1.95 0.44
N ALA A 93 6.07 -2.28 0.30
CA ALA A 93 6.68 -3.49 0.82
C ALA A 93 6.79 -3.49 2.35
N PHE A 94 7.05 -2.32 2.92
CA PHE A 94 7.20 -2.10 4.35
C PHE A 94 6.35 -0.91 4.81
N PRO A 95 5.02 -1.15 4.94
CA PRO A 95 4.06 -0.15 5.38
C PRO A 95 4.44 0.46 6.72
N GLN A 96 4.16 1.74 6.91
CA GLN A 96 4.33 2.38 8.21
C GLN A 96 3.38 1.75 9.23
N CYS A 97 3.92 1.53 10.43
CA CYS A 97 3.16 0.99 11.55
C CYS A 97 2.81 2.09 12.53
N VAL A 98 1.54 2.13 12.95
CA VAL A 98 1.10 2.96 14.08
C VAL A 98 0.47 2.07 15.14
N VAL A 99 0.57 2.50 16.40
CA VAL A 99 -0.07 1.83 17.53
C VAL A 99 -1.20 2.72 18.02
N GLU A 100 -2.42 2.23 17.98
CA GLU A 100 -3.62 2.92 18.44
C GLU A 100 -4.40 1.97 19.36
N ASP A 101 -4.68 2.41 20.58
CA ASP A 101 -5.40 1.64 21.60
C ASP A 101 -4.87 0.21 21.85
N GLY A 102 -3.56 0.03 21.70
CA GLY A 102 -2.88 -1.27 21.87
C GLY A 102 -2.87 -2.16 20.61
N SER A 103 -3.56 -1.75 19.55
CA SER A 103 -3.58 -2.43 18.25
C SER A 103 -2.53 -1.85 17.30
N THR A 104 -1.89 -2.70 16.52
CA THR A 104 -0.89 -2.30 15.51
C THR A 104 -1.54 -2.20 14.14
N ILE A 105 -1.53 -1.01 13.55
CA ILE A 105 -2.21 -0.71 12.29
C ILE A 105 -1.17 -0.60 11.17
N LYS A 106 -1.43 -1.33 10.08
CA LYS A 106 -0.70 -1.29 8.80
C LYS A 106 -1.23 -0.13 7.97
N LEU A 107 -0.43 0.91 7.77
CA LEU A 107 -0.87 2.07 6.98
C LEU A 107 -0.69 1.82 5.47
N PRO A 108 -1.76 1.90 4.65
CA PRO A 108 -1.64 1.76 3.19
C PRO A 108 -0.84 2.91 2.58
N LEU A 109 -0.54 2.85 1.29
CA LEU A 109 0.06 3.98 0.56
C LEU A 109 -0.85 5.21 0.60
N CYS A 110 -0.27 6.41 0.52
CA CYS A 110 -1.05 7.64 0.35
C CYS A 110 -1.41 7.87 -1.12
N TYR A 111 -2.62 8.40 -1.36
CA TYR A 111 -3.11 8.80 -2.68
C TYR A 111 -2.12 9.71 -3.42
N GLU A 112 -1.65 10.76 -2.74
CA GLU A 112 -0.81 11.80 -3.34
C GLU A 112 0.52 11.22 -3.86
N ASP A 113 1.17 10.34 -3.09
CA ASP A 113 2.42 9.70 -3.49
C ASP A 113 2.23 8.68 -4.62
N CYS A 114 1.14 7.92 -4.60
CA CYS A 114 0.80 6.97 -5.66
C CYS A 114 0.54 7.71 -6.98
N VAL A 115 -0.29 8.76 -6.95
CA VAL A 115 -0.63 9.57 -8.12
C VAL A 115 0.59 10.33 -8.63
N ALA A 116 1.44 10.87 -7.77
CA ALA A 116 2.69 11.51 -8.20
C ALA A 116 3.60 10.51 -8.93
N THR A 117 3.75 9.29 -8.39
CA THR A 117 4.52 8.25 -9.08
C THR A 117 3.91 7.92 -10.43
N HIS A 118 2.61 7.64 -10.48
CA HIS A 118 1.90 7.24 -11.70
C HIS A 118 1.87 8.36 -12.76
N LEU A 119 1.36 9.54 -12.42
CA LEU A 119 1.01 10.57 -13.41
C LEU A 119 2.08 11.63 -13.63
N GLN A 120 3.07 11.76 -12.73
CA GLN A 120 4.11 12.80 -12.83
C GLN A 120 5.48 12.18 -13.10
N PHE A 121 5.95 11.26 -12.25
CA PHE A 121 7.32 10.76 -12.35
C PHE A 121 7.47 9.64 -13.38
N CYS A 122 6.51 8.71 -13.45
CA CYS A 122 6.62 7.48 -14.22
C CYS A 122 5.56 7.33 -15.32
N TYR A 123 4.91 8.40 -15.77
CA TYR A 123 3.75 8.33 -16.69
C TYR A 123 3.94 7.35 -17.86
N ASN A 124 5.03 7.48 -18.62
CA ASN A 124 5.28 6.60 -19.78
C ASN A 124 5.57 5.15 -19.34
N ASP A 125 6.40 4.97 -18.31
CA ASP A 125 6.81 3.65 -17.84
C ASP A 125 5.66 2.88 -17.18
N TRP A 126 4.80 3.59 -16.43
CA TRP A 126 3.62 3.05 -15.78
C TRP A 126 2.62 2.51 -16.81
N VAL A 127 2.40 3.24 -17.91
CA VAL A 127 1.55 2.77 -19.02
C VAL A 127 2.09 1.46 -19.58
N LEU A 128 3.40 1.34 -19.80
CA LEU A 128 4.01 0.09 -20.28
C LEU A 128 3.86 -1.06 -19.28
N ILE A 129 3.93 -0.78 -17.97
CA ILE A 129 3.71 -1.76 -16.91
C ILE A 129 2.25 -2.25 -16.93
N GLU A 130 1.28 -1.34 -17.03
CA GLU A 130 -0.15 -1.69 -17.12
C GLU A 130 -0.47 -2.48 -18.39
N GLU A 131 0.09 -2.11 -19.55
CA GLU A 131 -0.09 -2.87 -20.79
C GLU A 131 0.45 -4.31 -20.68
N LYS A 132 1.62 -4.49 -20.05
CA LYS A 132 2.18 -5.83 -19.78
C LYS A 132 1.27 -6.63 -18.85
N LYS A 133 0.75 -6.00 -17.79
CA LYS A 133 -0.22 -6.61 -16.86
C LYS A 133 -1.50 -7.03 -17.57
N LEU A 134 -2.06 -6.22 -18.47
CA LEU A 134 -3.24 -6.56 -19.27
C LEU A 134 -2.99 -7.78 -20.17
N LYS A 135 -1.78 -7.91 -20.71
CA LYS A 135 -1.32 -9.08 -21.48
C LYS A 135 -0.93 -10.27 -20.61
N LYS A 136 -1.16 -10.21 -19.29
CA LYS A 136 -0.78 -11.22 -18.28
C LYS A 136 0.74 -11.48 -18.25
N HIS A 137 1.54 -10.51 -18.68
CA HIS A 137 2.99 -10.52 -18.53
C HIS A 137 3.35 -9.84 -17.22
N TYR A 138 3.67 -10.66 -16.24
CA TYR A 138 4.02 -10.20 -14.91
C TYR A 138 5.53 -10.27 -14.68
N PHE A 139 6.06 -9.35 -13.86
CA PHE A 139 7.42 -9.47 -13.34
C PHE A 139 7.56 -10.77 -12.56
N LYS A 140 8.65 -11.49 -12.80
CA LYS A 140 8.92 -12.79 -12.17
C LYS A 140 9.13 -12.65 -10.67
N SER A 141 9.74 -11.53 -10.27
CA SER A 141 10.07 -11.21 -8.89
C SER A 141 8.89 -10.73 -8.04
N ARG A 142 7.72 -10.42 -8.63
CA ARG A 142 6.64 -9.71 -7.92
C ARG A 142 6.01 -10.45 -6.73
N GLY A 143 6.12 -11.78 -6.68
CA GLY A 143 5.46 -12.60 -5.66
C GLY A 143 3.98 -12.22 -5.44
N HIS A 144 3.63 -11.91 -4.20
CA HIS A 144 2.28 -11.49 -3.82
C HIS A 144 1.99 -9.99 -4.09
N PHE A 145 2.98 -9.19 -4.48
CA PHE A 145 2.78 -7.76 -4.74
C PHE A 145 1.88 -7.51 -5.95
N ARG A 146 1.05 -6.48 -5.85
CA ARG A 146 0.16 -6.01 -6.92
C ARG A 146 0.38 -4.51 -7.12
N LEU A 147 0.22 -4.08 -8.36
CA LEU A 147 0.26 -2.66 -8.69
C LEU A 147 -0.91 -1.96 -7.98
N PRO A 148 -0.68 -0.85 -7.25
CA PRO A 148 -1.72 -0.19 -6.48
C PRO A 148 -2.75 0.49 -7.39
N VAL A 149 -3.99 0.56 -6.92
CA VAL A 149 -5.05 1.38 -7.50
C VAL A 149 -5.09 2.69 -6.72
N CYS A 150 -4.51 3.75 -7.27
CA CYS A 150 -4.27 4.98 -6.52
C CYS A 150 -5.57 5.61 -6.00
N GLU A 151 -6.67 5.49 -6.75
CA GLU A 151 -7.98 6.07 -6.44
C GLU A 151 -8.65 5.46 -5.20
N GLU A 152 -8.22 4.27 -4.78
CA GLU A 152 -8.72 3.57 -3.59
C GLU A 152 -7.91 3.89 -2.33
N LEU A 153 -6.81 4.65 -2.47
CA LEU A 153 -5.92 4.97 -1.36
C LEU A 153 -6.43 6.18 -0.55
N PRO A 154 -6.21 6.18 0.78
CA PRO A 154 -6.50 7.34 1.61
C PRO A 154 -5.61 8.54 1.24
N ARG A 155 -6.15 9.74 1.44
CA ARG A 155 -5.40 10.99 1.30
C ARG A 155 -4.52 11.23 2.51
N TYR A 156 -3.36 11.82 2.24
CA TYR A 156 -2.47 12.27 3.30
C TYR A 156 -3.08 13.46 4.04
N ASP A 157 -3.16 13.34 5.36
CA ASP A 157 -3.50 14.43 6.27
C ASP A 157 -2.34 14.61 7.27
N LYS A 158 -1.68 15.76 7.16
CA LYS A 158 -0.54 16.12 8.00
C LYS A 158 -0.93 16.35 9.47
N ASP A 159 -2.18 16.76 9.71
CA ASP A 159 -2.66 17.11 11.05
C ASP A 159 -3.31 15.90 11.75
N SER A 160 -3.57 14.82 11.02
CA SER A 160 -4.17 13.59 11.57
C SER A 160 -3.24 12.89 12.57
N LYS A 161 -3.83 12.50 13.70
CA LYS A 161 -3.19 11.67 14.73
C LYS A 161 -4.20 10.59 15.16
N PRO A 162 -3.97 9.30 14.82
CA PRO A 162 -2.80 8.78 14.11
C PRO A 162 -2.79 9.13 12.61
N LEU A 163 -1.63 8.90 11.98
CA LEU A 163 -1.50 8.98 10.53
C LEU A 163 -2.39 7.92 9.86
N THR A 164 -2.94 8.26 8.70
CA THR A 164 -3.89 7.42 7.95
C THR A 164 -3.22 6.59 6.86
N CYS A 165 -2.01 6.98 6.43
CA CYS A 165 -1.30 6.36 5.32
C CYS A 165 0.23 6.53 5.43
N SER A 166 0.95 5.69 4.70
CA SER A 166 2.41 5.66 4.59
C SER A 166 2.89 6.73 3.60
N TYR A 167 3.06 7.95 4.10
CA TYR A 167 3.50 9.09 3.30
C TYR A 167 5.02 9.08 3.07
N VAL A 168 5.44 9.27 1.83
CA VAL A 168 6.86 9.26 1.39
C VAL A 168 7.33 10.59 0.80
N GLY A 169 6.47 11.61 0.76
CA GLY A 169 6.86 12.98 0.44
C GLY A 169 7.27 13.17 -1.02
N LEU A 170 6.62 12.50 -1.97
CA LEU A 170 6.89 12.70 -3.40
C LEU A 170 6.35 14.03 -3.93
N THR A 171 5.38 14.62 -3.23
CA THR A 171 4.78 15.91 -3.56
C THR A 171 5.40 17.09 -2.81
N GLU A 172 6.35 16.84 -1.91
CA GLU A 172 7.08 17.89 -1.19
C GLU A 172 8.21 18.45 -2.04
N MET A 173 8.29 19.78 -2.10
CA MET A 173 9.47 20.43 -2.67
C MET A 173 10.66 20.29 -1.72
N ASN A 174 11.65 19.50 -2.12
CA ASN A 174 12.94 19.51 -1.45
C ASN A 174 13.79 20.68 -1.95
N ILE A 175 13.83 21.77 -1.17
CA ILE A 175 14.58 22.98 -1.52
C ILE A 175 16.08 22.68 -1.73
N ASN A 176 16.61 21.62 -1.11
CA ASN A 176 18.01 21.22 -1.27
C ASN A 176 18.30 20.52 -2.60
N GLU A 177 17.28 20.12 -3.34
CA GLU A 177 17.38 19.51 -4.68
C GLU A 177 17.13 20.52 -5.80
N ILE A 178 16.77 21.77 -5.46
CA ILE A 178 16.67 22.88 -6.41
C ILE A 178 18.09 23.40 -6.65
N THR A 179 18.69 22.97 -7.77
CA THR A 179 20.01 23.42 -8.23
C THR A 179 19.87 24.61 -9.17
#